data_AF-A0A2V5ZSW9-F1
#
_entry.id   AF-A0A2V5ZSW9-F1
#
_cell.length_a   1.000
_cell.length_b   1.000
_cell.length_c   1.000
_cell.angle_alpha   90.00
_cell.angle_beta   90.00
_cell.angle_gamma   90.00
#
_symmetry.space_group_name_H-M   'P 1'
#
loop_
_entity.id
_entity.type
_entity.pdbx_description
1 polymer ?
#
loop_
_entity_poly.entity_id
_entity_poly.type
_entity_poly.pdbx_seq_one_letter_code
_entity_poly.pdbx_strand_id
1 'polypeptide(L)'
;MRNGLKNIQPLQFTLEQAGGLKAEKIEPFTLSDDLDAKNPNEKPKDEPADMMMIKNVSAQLQPGEVSDFMPWLDGGFIVLMDKREPPDPAKFQETKAKLEERYLKNAREYVFMEWMRDR
;
A
#
# COMPACT_ATOMS: atom_id res chain seq x y z
N MET A 1 -49.50 -15.48 -5.53
CA MET A 1 -49.47 -15.33 -7.01
C MET A 1 -48.06 -14.97 -7.43
N ARG A 2 -47.24 -15.98 -7.77
CA ARG A 2 -45.96 -15.78 -8.48
C ARG A 2 -46.33 -15.46 -9.93
N ASN A 3 -45.92 -14.32 -10.47
CA ASN A 3 -45.69 -14.10 -11.91
C ASN A 3 -45.11 -12.71 -12.14
N GLY A 4 -43.91 -12.63 -12.73
CA GLY A 4 -43.32 -11.35 -13.15
C GLY A 4 -41.86 -11.42 -13.61
N LEU A 5 -41.08 -12.41 -13.16
CA LEU A 5 -39.66 -12.57 -13.53
C LEU A 5 -39.44 -13.35 -14.84
N LYS A 6 -40.31 -13.21 -15.84
CA LYS A 6 -40.23 -14.04 -17.06
C LYS A 6 -39.59 -13.41 -18.29
N ASN A 7 -39.21 -12.14 -18.27
CA ASN A 7 -38.51 -11.54 -19.40
C ASN A 7 -37.32 -10.72 -18.91
N ILE A 8 -36.16 -11.37 -18.77
CA ILE A 8 -34.88 -10.67 -18.72
C ILE A 8 -34.59 -10.22 -20.15
N GLN A 9 -35.25 -9.15 -20.59
CA GLN A 9 -34.83 -8.47 -21.81
C GLN A 9 -33.54 -7.71 -21.49
N PRO A 10 -32.52 -7.76 -22.36
CA PRO A 10 -31.28 -7.01 -22.14
C PRO A 10 -31.63 -5.53 -21.98
N LEU A 11 -31.03 -4.87 -20.97
CA LEU A 11 -31.25 -3.45 -20.68
C LEU A 11 -31.09 -2.55 -21.93
N GLN A 12 -30.20 -2.96 -22.84
CA GLN A 12 -29.95 -2.33 -24.13
C GLN A 12 -31.22 -2.27 -25.00
N PHE A 13 -32.00 -3.35 -25.04
CA PHE A 13 -33.22 -3.46 -25.83
C PHE A 13 -34.32 -2.53 -25.30
N THR A 14 -34.41 -2.38 -23.98
CA THR A 14 -35.36 -1.44 -23.36
C THR A 14 -34.99 0.03 -23.60
N LEU A 15 -33.70 0.34 -23.71
CA LEU A 15 -33.20 1.70 -23.95
C LEU A 15 -33.40 2.16 -25.40
N GLU A 16 -33.29 1.24 -26.38
CA GLU A 16 -33.63 1.52 -27.78
C GLU A 16 -35.14 1.79 -27.96
N GLN A 17 -36.01 1.01 -27.30
CA GLN A 17 -37.46 1.23 -27.37
C GLN A 17 -37.92 2.52 -26.69
N ALA A 18 -37.18 2.99 -25.67
CA ALA A 18 -37.50 4.20 -24.92
C ALA A 18 -37.04 5.52 -25.59
N GLY A 19 -36.76 5.49 -26.90
CA GLY A 19 -36.41 6.70 -27.68
C GLY A 19 -34.99 6.72 -28.24
N GLY A 20 -34.39 5.55 -28.50
CA GLY A 20 -33.07 5.46 -29.17
C GLY A 20 -31.89 5.90 -28.28
N LEU A 21 -32.02 5.77 -26.96
CA LEU A 21 -30.97 6.14 -26.01
C LEU A 21 -29.84 5.10 -26.06
N LYS A 22 -28.62 5.55 -26.37
CA LYS A 22 -27.44 4.68 -26.37
C LYS A 22 -26.89 4.59 -24.95
N ALA A 23 -26.77 3.36 -24.43
CA ALA A 23 -26.05 3.11 -23.19
C ALA A 23 -24.56 3.44 -23.42
N GLU A 24 -24.02 4.41 -22.66
CA GLU A 24 -22.59 4.66 -22.67
C GLU A 24 -21.87 3.48 -22.02
N LYS A 25 -20.93 2.89 -22.77
CA LYS A 25 -20.05 1.85 -22.24
C LYS A 25 -19.07 2.53 -21.29
N ILE A 26 -19.37 2.49 -20.00
CA ILE A 26 -18.43 2.88 -18.97
C ILE A 26 -17.30 1.86 -19.02
N GLU A 27 -16.08 2.31 -19.27
CA GLU A 27 -14.92 1.43 -19.21
C GLU A 27 -14.86 0.81 -17.81
N PRO A 28 -14.63 -0.50 -17.69
CA PRO A 28 -14.46 -1.12 -16.40
C PRO A 28 -13.36 -0.36 -15.67
N PHE A 29 -13.64 0.09 -14.45
CA PHE A 29 -12.61 0.64 -13.60
C PHE A 29 -11.50 -0.41 -13.52
N THR A 30 -10.28 -0.02 -13.89
CA THR A 30 -9.13 -0.91 -13.78
C THR A 30 -9.01 -1.26 -12.31
N LEU A 31 -9.34 -2.50 -11.96
CA LEU A 31 -8.95 -3.08 -10.69
C LEU A 31 -7.43 -2.94 -10.65
N SER A 32 -6.92 -2.14 -9.72
CA SER A 32 -5.53 -1.70 -9.71
C SER A 32 -4.58 -2.90 -9.91
N ASP A 33 -3.65 -2.79 -10.85
CA ASP A 33 -2.57 -3.75 -11.12
C ASP A 33 -1.64 -4.00 -9.91
N ASP A 34 -1.93 -3.37 -8.76
CA ASP A 34 -1.14 -3.43 -7.54
C ASP A 34 -1.39 -4.65 -6.65
N LEU A 35 -2.32 -5.55 -7.01
CA LEU A 35 -2.41 -6.84 -6.32
C LEU A 35 -1.20 -7.75 -6.62
N ASP A 36 -0.44 -7.46 -7.68
CA ASP A 36 0.73 -8.24 -8.10
C ASP A 36 2.08 -7.67 -7.63
N ALA A 37 2.08 -6.58 -6.84
CA ALA A 37 3.32 -5.98 -6.33
C ALA A 37 3.96 -6.74 -5.14
N LYS A 38 3.51 -7.96 -4.83
CA LYS A 38 4.31 -8.90 -4.04
C LYS A 38 4.89 -9.92 -5.00
N ASN A 39 6.08 -9.63 -5.51
CA ASN A 39 6.94 -10.64 -6.13
C ASN A 39 7.06 -11.81 -5.14
N PRO A 40 6.42 -12.98 -5.38
CA PRO A 40 6.42 -14.09 -4.42
C PRO A 40 7.79 -14.78 -4.35
N ASN A 41 8.75 -14.32 -5.15
CA ASN A 41 10.07 -14.92 -5.34
C ASN A 41 11.20 -14.19 -4.61
N GLU A 42 10.91 -13.14 -3.84
CA GLU A 42 11.86 -12.66 -2.85
C GLU A 42 11.92 -13.70 -1.73
N LYS A 43 12.97 -14.53 -1.73
CA LYS A 43 13.32 -15.34 -0.57
C LYS A 43 13.23 -14.43 0.66
N PRO A 44 12.56 -14.84 1.76
CA PRO A 44 12.56 -14.07 2.98
C PRO A 44 14.01 -13.72 3.27
N LYS A 45 14.33 -12.42 3.29
CA LYS A 45 15.63 -11.98 3.77
C LYS A 45 15.76 -12.62 5.15
N ASP A 46 16.85 -13.37 5.35
CA ASP A 46 17.24 -13.92 6.63
C ASP A 46 17.71 -12.75 7.53
N GLU A 47 16.85 -11.74 7.65
CA GLU A 47 17.04 -10.59 8.51
C GLU A 47 16.67 -11.04 9.92
N PRO A 48 17.53 -10.76 10.90
CA PRO A 48 17.22 -10.99 12.31
C PRO A 48 15.87 -10.39 12.70
N ALA A 49 15.11 -11.07 13.55
CA ALA A 49 13.78 -10.63 13.96
C ALA A 49 13.78 -9.25 14.67
N ASP A 50 14.91 -8.86 15.24
CA ASP A 50 15.15 -7.58 15.91
C ASP A 50 15.64 -6.46 14.97
N MET A 51 15.94 -6.77 13.71
CA MET A 51 16.59 -5.83 12.79
C MET A 51 15.81 -4.53 12.60
N MET A 52 14.47 -4.60 12.55
CA MET A 52 13.63 -3.40 12.46
C MET A 52 13.76 -2.51 13.69
N MET A 53 13.83 -3.10 14.88
CA MET A 53 14.00 -2.36 16.13
C MET A 53 15.41 -1.76 16.24
N ILE A 54 16.44 -2.51 15.84
CA ILE A 54 17.83 -2.00 15.78
C ILE A 54 17.91 -0.80 14.83
N LYS A 55 17.26 -0.86 13.65
CA LYS A 55 17.18 0.27 12.70
C LYS A 55 16.50 1.50 13.33
N ASN A 56 15.44 1.31 14.11
CA ASN A 56 14.72 2.41 14.75
C ASN A 56 15.51 3.08 15.89
N VAL A 57 16.23 2.31 16.70
CA VAL A 57 17.10 2.86 17.76
C VAL A 57 18.29 3.57 17.14
N SER A 58 18.96 2.92 16.19
CA SER A 58 20.14 3.48 15.54
C SER A 58 19.84 4.80 14.82
N ALA A 59 18.63 4.98 14.26
CA ALA A 59 18.20 6.24 13.64
C ALA A 59 18.24 7.46 14.59
N GLN A 60 18.10 7.23 15.90
CA GLN A 60 18.05 8.29 16.92
C GLN A 60 19.45 8.63 17.47
N LEU A 61 20.45 7.77 17.28
CA LEU A 61 21.81 7.93 17.80
C LEU A 61 22.70 8.78 16.90
N GLN A 62 23.53 9.63 17.49
CA GLN A 62 24.64 10.29 16.80
C GLN A 62 25.85 9.34 16.64
N PRO A 63 26.75 9.57 15.66
CA PRO A 63 28.01 8.84 15.58
C PRO A 63 28.80 8.89 16.91
N GLY A 64 29.28 7.73 17.36
CA GLY A 64 29.92 7.52 18.65
C GLY A 64 28.97 7.31 19.83
N GLU A 65 27.66 7.49 19.65
CA GLU A 65 26.67 7.36 20.71
C GLU A 65 26.24 5.90 20.91
N VAL A 66 25.96 5.55 22.16
CA VAL A 66 25.52 4.21 22.59
C VAL A 66 24.10 4.33 23.13
N SER A 67 23.20 3.45 22.71
CA SER A 67 21.84 3.42 23.25
C SER A 67 21.81 2.88 24.69
N ASP A 68 20.73 3.19 25.40
CA ASP A 68 20.34 2.40 26.56
C ASP A 68 20.00 0.95 26.15
N PHE A 69 19.97 0.06 27.14
CA PHE A 69 19.56 -1.33 26.94
C PHE A 69 18.11 -1.41 26.50
N MET A 70 17.87 -2.06 25.36
CA MET A 70 16.55 -2.31 24.80
C MET A 70 16.16 -3.78 25.03
N PRO A 71 15.12 -4.08 25.82
CA PRO A 71 14.67 -5.46 26.02
C PRO A 71 14.04 -6.02 24.75
N TRP A 72 14.39 -7.25 24.38
CA TRP A 72 13.85 -7.95 23.22
C TRP A 72 13.86 -9.48 23.39
N LEU A 73 12.69 -10.10 23.21
CA LEU A 73 12.45 -11.54 23.35
C LEU A 73 13.04 -12.11 24.66
N ASP A 74 14.16 -12.82 24.59
CA ASP A 74 14.82 -13.49 25.72
C ASP A 74 16.19 -12.84 26.00
N GLY A 75 16.17 -11.52 26.19
CA GLY A 75 17.35 -10.70 26.37
C GLY A 75 17.13 -9.27 25.90
N GLY A 76 18.12 -8.71 25.22
CA GLY A 76 18.04 -7.38 24.65
C GLY A 76 19.34 -6.97 23.98
N PHE A 77 19.36 -5.75 23.45
CA PHE A 77 20.50 -5.23 22.71
C PHE A 77 20.86 -3.83 23.17
N ILE A 78 22.14 -3.50 22.97
CA ILE A 78 22.71 -2.16 23.07
C ILE A 78 23.30 -1.85 21.70
N VAL A 79 23.00 -0.68 21.17
CA VAL A 79 23.44 -0.26 19.84
C VAL A 79 24.51 0.82 19.99
N LEU A 80 25.68 0.60 19.39
CA LEU A 80 26.68 1.63 19.17
C LEU A 80 26.56 2.12 17.72
N MET A 81 26.34 3.42 17.53
CA MET A 81 26.37 4.04 16.20
C MET A 81 27.80 4.42 15.84
N ASP A 82 28.50 3.61 15.05
CA ASP A 82 29.89 3.91 14.66
C ASP A 82 29.97 5.15 13.74
N LYS A 83 29.28 5.11 12.60
CA LYS A 83 29.30 6.18 11.60
C LYS A 83 28.01 6.22 10.78
N ARG A 84 27.69 7.38 10.21
CA ARG A 84 26.58 7.55 9.25
C ARG A 84 27.12 7.66 7.84
N GLU A 85 26.65 6.79 6.95
CA GLU A 85 26.93 6.92 5.53
C GLU A 85 26.11 8.08 4.94
N PRO A 86 26.72 8.96 4.13
CA PRO A 86 25.97 10.01 3.45
C PRO A 86 24.97 9.37 2.47
N PRO A 87 23.75 9.91 2.34
CA PRO A 87 22.78 9.42 1.37
C PRO A 87 23.34 9.52 -0.06
N ASP A 88 23.19 8.45 -0.84
CA ASP A 88 23.47 8.48 -2.28
C ASP A 88 22.44 9.40 -2.96
N PRO A 89 22.86 10.51 -3.60
CA PRO A 89 21.93 11.46 -4.20
C PRO A 89 21.00 10.84 -5.26
N ALA A 90 21.48 9.85 -6.02
CA ALA A 90 20.68 9.18 -7.03
C ALA A 90 19.60 8.30 -6.39
N LYS A 91 19.97 7.52 -5.37
CA LYS A 91 19.01 6.70 -4.61
C LYS A 91 18.04 7.54 -3.79
N PHE A 92 18.47 8.71 -3.32
CA PHE A 92 17.61 9.62 -2.56
C PHE A 92 16.44 10.11 -3.40
N GLN A 93 16.68 10.58 -4.62
CA GLN A 93 15.61 11.06 -5.51
C GLN A 93 14.64 9.94 -5.87
N GLU A 94 15.15 8.74 -6.18
CA GLU A 94 14.31 7.57 -6.44
C GLU A 94 13.47 7.18 -5.23
N THR A 95 14.09 7.10 -4.04
CA THR A 95 13.42 6.70 -2.81
C THR A 95 12.38 7.74 -2.40
N LYS A 96 12.65 9.03 -2.62
CA LYS A 96 11.72 10.13 -2.38
C LYS A 96 10.50 10.03 -3.28
N ALA A 97 10.68 9.84 -4.59
CA ALA A 97 9.56 9.68 -5.53
C ALA A 97 8.68 8.48 -5.13
N LYS A 98 9.29 7.34 -4.79
CA LYS A 98 8.57 6.15 -4.29
C LYS A 98 7.85 6.38 -2.96
N LEU A 99 8.36 7.28 -2.11
CA LEU A 99 7.70 7.64 -0.85
C LEU A 99 6.46 8.51 -1.11
N GLU A 100 6.59 9.51 -1.98
CA GLU A 100 5.49 10.40 -2.35
C GLU A 100 4.34 9.64 -3.01
N GLU A 101 4.65 8.71 -3.92
CA GLU A 101 3.66 7.83 -4.54
C GLU A 101 2.91 6.99 -3.51
N ARG A 102 3.64 6.32 -2.60
CA ARG A 102 3.04 5.52 -1.52
C ARG A 102 2.18 6.37 -0.59
N TYR A 103 2.62 7.57 -0.26
CA TYR A 103 1.85 8.51 0.57
C TYR A 103 0.53 8.89 -0.08
N LEU A 104 0.55 9.30 -1.35
CA LEU A 104 -0.65 9.67 -2.10
C LEU A 104 -1.61 8.50 -2.28
N LYS A 105 -1.07 7.30 -2.53
CA LYS A 105 -1.85 6.06 -2.61
C LYS A 105 -2.56 5.77 -1.28
N ASN A 106 -1.83 5.77 -0.17
CA ASN A 106 -2.39 5.51 1.16
C ASN A 106 -3.47 6.54 1.53
N ALA A 107 -3.26 7.82 1.22
CA ALA A 107 -4.24 8.87 1.47
C ALA A 107 -5.54 8.64 0.68
N ARG A 108 -5.43 8.26 -0.60
CA ARG A 108 -6.59 7.93 -1.44
C ARG A 108 -7.35 6.72 -0.91
N GLU A 109 -6.63 5.67 -0.52
CA GLU A 109 -7.23 4.47 0.04
C GLU A 109 -7.96 4.75 1.35
N TYR A 110 -7.36 5.56 2.23
CA TYR A 110 -8.01 6.00 3.47
C TYR A 110 -9.34 6.72 3.20
N VAL A 111 -9.34 7.73 2.33
CA VAL A 111 -10.55 8.49 1.96
C VAL A 111 -11.61 7.59 1.33
N PHE A 112 -11.21 6.65 0.47
CA PHE A 112 -12.13 5.70 -0.14
C PHE A 112 -12.78 4.78 0.91
N MET A 113 -11.99 4.26 1.86
CA MET A 113 -12.49 3.40 2.93
C MET A 113 -13.42 4.16 3.89
N GLU A 114 -13.14 5.44 4.16
CA GLU A 114 -14.04 6.31 4.92
C GLU A 114 -15.37 6.52 4.18
N TRP A 115 -15.32 6.83 2.87
CA TRP A 115 -16.52 6.99 2.05
C TRP A 115 -17.38 5.72 1.98
N MET A 116 -16.76 4.55 1.89
CA MET A 116 -17.44 3.24 1.92
C MET A 116 -18.11 2.97 3.26
N ARG A 117 -17.57 3.49 4.38
CA ARG A 117 -18.13 3.29 5.71
C ARG A 117 -19.42 4.11 5.94
N ASP A 118 -19.51 5.27 5.30
CA ASP A 118 -20.66 6.19 5.41
C ASP A 118 -21.87 5.79 4.53
N ARG A 119 -21.76 4.72 3.74
CA ARG A 119 -22.80 4.18 2.83
C ARG A 119 -23.23 2.79 3.24
#